data_AF-A0A957ANH3-F1
#
_entry.id   AF-A0A957ANH3-F1
#
_cell.length_a   1.000
_cell.length_b   1.000
_cell.length_c   1.000
_cell.angle_alpha   90.00
_cell.angle_beta   90.00
_cell.angle_gamma   90.00
#
_symmetry.space_group_name_H-M   'P 1'
#
loop_
_entity.id
_entity.type
_entity.pdbx_description
1 polymer ?
#
loop_
_entity_poly.entity_id
_entity_poly.type
_entity_poly.pdbx_seq_one_letter_code
_entity_poly.pdbx_strand_id
1 'polypeptide(L)'
;VDPDRDENLNLSYRGYKKNNAPRKLVVLGAVFDTKAPQFPGLFADRRTPAFTSTYQRYRWDEGCDCRLDTYSRWEATVLGMGVKPGETIYTPDSGYDIGGGYEYMVMFAGESDITLHVGREDNFPGYVIHIDGVCVDPDLLALYRQLHAAGRDELPALRGHQPFGRALGNEIQIAVRDSGSFMDPRSRNDWWQGR
;
A
#
# COMPACT_ATOMS: atom_id res chain seq x y z
N VAL A 1 1.55 -20.53 -2.25
CA VAL A 1 0.92 -19.45 -1.46
C VAL A 1 -0.38 -19.10 -2.16
N ASP A 2 -1.48 -18.98 -1.41
CA ASP A 2 -2.74 -18.44 -1.91
C ASP A 2 -2.75 -16.93 -1.60
N PRO A 3 -2.48 -16.04 -2.56
CA PRO A 3 -2.29 -14.61 -2.30
C PRO A 3 -3.55 -13.93 -1.75
N ASP A 4 -4.74 -14.45 -2.10
CA ASP A 4 -6.02 -13.93 -1.60
C ASP A 4 -6.22 -14.21 -0.11
N ARG A 5 -5.49 -15.18 0.45
CA ARG A 5 -5.52 -15.58 1.87
C ARG A 5 -4.17 -15.42 2.55
N ASP A 6 -3.29 -14.62 1.98
CA ASP A 6 -2.00 -14.31 2.58
C ASP A 6 -2.12 -12.99 3.32
N GLU A 7 -1.90 -13.02 4.63
CA GLU A 7 -2.07 -11.91 5.53
C GLU A 7 -0.96 -10.84 5.42
N ASN A 8 0.13 -11.18 4.73
CA ASN A 8 1.24 -10.28 4.43
C ASN A 8 1.09 -9.63 3.06
N LEU A 9 0.48 -10.32 2.09
CA LEU A 9 0.22 -9.81 0.74
C LEU A 9 -1.11 -9.07 0.64
N ASN A 10 -2.18 -9.57 1.24
CA ASN A 10 -3.53 -9.04 1.11
C ASN A 10 -3.98 -8.35 2.42
N LEU A 11 -3.98 -7.01 2.40
CA LEU A 11 -4.41 -6.20 3.55
C LEU A 11 -5.90 -6.37 3.88
N SER A 12 -6.76 -6.59 2.88
CA SER A 12 -8.19 -6.82 3.08
C SER A 12 -8.45 -8.16 3.78
N TYR A 13 -7.67 -9.19 3.42
CA TYR A 13 -7.67 -10.47 4.12
C TYR A 13 -7.09 -10.35 5.53
N ARG A 14 -5.99 -9.62 5.71
CA ARG A 14 -5.45 -9.31 7.04
C ARG A 14 -6.46 -8.57 7.92
N GLY A 15 -7.14 -7.59 7.33
CA GLY A 15 -8.10 -6.70 7.95
C GLY A 15 -7.47 -5.63 8.84
N TYR A 16 -8.29 -4.63 9.15
CA TYR A 16 -7.92 -3.50 10.00
C TYR A 16 -9.16 -2.96 10.72
N LYS A 17 -8.94 -2.27 11.84
CA LYS A 17 -9.98 -1.72 12.72
C LYS A 17 -9.80 -0.22 12.86
N LYS A 18 -10.91 0.52 12.70
CA LYS A 18 -10.93 1.97 12.85
C LYS A 18 -10.52 2.36 14.26
N ASN A 19 -9.76 3.43 14.38
CA ASN A 19 -9.37 3.99 15.66
C ASN A 19 -9.49 5.53 15.66
N ASN A 20 -9.07 6.15 16.76
CA ASN A 20 -9.23 7.59 17.00
C ASN A 20 -7.91 8.36 16.90
N ALA A 21 -6.90 7.81 16.20
CA ALA A 21 -5.65 8.52 16.00
C ALA A 21 -5.90 9.83 15.22
N PRO A 22 -5.10 10.90 15.45
CA PRO A 22 -5.29 12.16 14.73
C PRO A 22 -5.24 12.01 13.21
N ARG A 23 -6.22 12.58 12.52
CA ARG A 23 -6.32 12.62 11.06
C ARG A 23 -5.52 13.79 10.48
N LYS A 24 -4.22 13.81 10.75
CA LYS A 24 -3.27 14.81 10.28
C LYS A 24 -1.90 14.19 10.08
N LEU A 25 -1.05 14.86 9.30
CA LEU A 25 0.36 14.54 9.23
C LEU A 25 1.01 14.69 10.61
N VAL A 26 1.96 13.80 10.91
CA VAL A 26 2.72 13.78 12.16
C VAL A 26 4.22 13.72 11.85
N VAL A 27 5.06 14.25 12.73
CA VAL A 27 6.51 14.11 12.63
C VAL A 27 6.93 13.01 13.60
N LEU A 28 7.48 11.91 13.09
CA LEU A 28 7.81 10.73 13.89
C LEU A 28 9.32 10.48 14.05
N GLY A 29 10.14 11.40 13.54
CA GLY A 29 11.58 11.34 13.63
C GLY A 29 12.27 12.22 12.59
N ALA A 30 13.55 11.94 12.35
CA ALA A 30 14.27 12.51 11.22
C ALA A 30 13.79 11.90 9.90
N VAL A 31 14.04 12.58 8.78
CA VAL A 31 13.87 12.00 7.44
C VAL A 31 14.94 10.92 7.28
N PHE A 32 14.53 9.66 7.08
CA PHE A 32 15.49 8.55 6.98
C PHE A 32 15.89 8.25 5.53
N ASP A 33 14.93 8.31 4.60
CA ASP A 33 15.19 8.01 3.20
C ASP A 33 14.47 9.00 2.26
N THR A 34 15.27 9.70 1.47
CA THR A 34 14.78 10.64 0.44
C THR A 34 14.14 9.96 -0.77
N LYS A 35 14.32 8.64 -0.92
CA LYS A 35 13.77 7.84 -2.02
C LYS A 35 12.50 7.07 -1.65
N ALA A 36 12.10 7.10 -0.39
CA ALA A 36 10.93 6.39 0.11
C ALA A 36 9.67 6.76 -0.70
N PRO A 37 8.66 5.85 -0.78
CA PRO A 37 7.42 6.13 -1.47
C PRO A 37 6.72 7.41 -0.97
N GLN A 38 6.33 8.28 -1.90
CA GLN A 38 5.69 9.56 -1.64
C GLN A 38 4.21 9.50 -2.01
N PHE A 39 3.35 9.51 -1.00
CA PHE A 39 1.89 9.35 -1.16
C PHE A 39 1.16 10.48 -1.90
N PRO A 40 1.67 11.72 -2.03
CA PRO A 40 1.09 12.66 -3.00
C PRO A 40 1.02 12.07 -4.42
N GLY A 41 1.96 11.21 -4.81
CA GLY A 41 1.99 10.57 -6.12
C GLY A 41 0.76 9.72 -6.45
N LEU A 42 -0.01 9.30 -5.45
CA LEU A 42 -1.28 8.55 -5.64
C LEU A 42 -2.34 9.34 -6.41
N PHE A 43 -2.24 10.67 -6.41
CA PHE A 43 -3.26 11.57 -6.96
C PHE A 43 -2.71 12.33 -8.16
N ALA A 44 -3.53 12.49 -9.21
CA ALA A 44 -3.14 13.17 -10.45
C ALA A 44 -2.62 14.60 -10.23
N ASP A 45 -3.22 15.32 -9.29
CA ASP A 45 -2.85 16.70 -8.93
C ASP A 45 -1.78 16.77 -7.82
N ARG A 46 -1.27 15.60 -7.41
CA ARG A 46 -0.28 15.44 -6.34
C ARG A 46 -0.70 16.15 -5.05
N ARG A 47 -1.98 16.19 -4.72
CA ARG A 47 -2.49 16.82 -3.50
C ARG A 47 -2.11 16.05 -2.24
N THR A 48 -2.14 16.73 -1.09
CA THR A 48 -2.37 16.04 0.19
C THR A 48 -3.87 15.89 0.36
N PRO A 49 -4.41 14.65 0.36
CA PRO A 49 -5.85 14.44 0.50
C PRO A 49 -6.31 14.77 1.93
N ALA A 50 -7.61 14.98 2.10
CA ALA A 50 -8.18 14.97 3.44
C ALA A 50 -8.02 13.56 4.02
N PHE A 51 -7.48 13.45 5.24
CA PHE A 51 -7.45 12.19 5.97
C PHE A 51 -8.81 11.96 6.61
N THR A 52 -9.54 10.99 6.12
CA THR A 52 -10.95 10.75 6.48
C THR A 52 -11.08 9.83 7.69
N SER A 53 -10.17 8.86 7.80
CA SER A 53 -10.14 7.85 8.85
C SER A 53 -8.71 7.41 9.19
N THR A 54 -8.51 6.88 10.39
CA THR A 54 -7.29 6.17 10.78
C THR A 54 -7.67 4.79 11.30
N TYR A 55 -6.79 3.81 11.07
CA TYR A 55 -7.02 2.44 11.50
C TYR A 55 -5.74 1.82 12.05
N GLN A 56 -5.90 0.73 12.81
CA GLN A 56 -4.84 -0.23 13.04
C GLN A 56 -5.13 -1.55 12.35
N ARG A 57 -4.14 -2.10 11.66
CA ARG A 57 -4.19 -3.47 11.15
C ARG A 57 -4.35 -4.48 12.28
N TYR A 58 -5.04 -5.59 12.01
CA TYR A 58 -5.07 -6.71 12.94
C TYR A 58 -3.69 -7.36 13.06
N ARG A 59 -3.45 -8.00 14.20
CA ARG A 59 -2.33 -8.95 14.32
C ARG A 59 -2.76 -10.30 13.73
N TRP A 60 -1.78 -11.17 13.51
CA TRP A 60 -2.01 -12.52 13.01
C TRP A 60 -1.16 -13.48 13.81
N ASP A 61 -1.74 -14.65 14.02
CA ASP A 61 -1.12 -15.76 14.68
C ASP A 61 -1.08 -16.93 13.68
N GLU A 62 0.14 -17.26 13.26
CA GLU A 62 0.43 -18.33 12.30
C GLU A 62 0.05 -19.71 12.86
N GLY A 63 0.01 -19.88 14.18
CA GLY A 63 -0.31 -21.17 14.81
C GLY A 63 -1.79 -21.54 14.69
N CYS A 64 -2.68 -20.56 14.66
CA CYS A 64 -4.13 -20.76 14.46
C CYS A 64 -4.63 -20.33 13.07
N ASP A 65 -3.77 -19.71 12.26
CA ASP A 65 -4.14 -19.04 11.00
C ASP A 65 -5.30 -18.05 11.21
N CYS A 66 -5.16 -17.19 12.22
CA CYS A 66 -6.28 -16.37 12.70
C CYS A 66 -5.91 -14.94 13.10
N ARG A 67 -6.90 -14.05 12.99
CA ARG A 67 -6.78 -12.64 13.37
C ARG A 67 -6.74 -12.49 14.89
N LEU A 68 -5.80 -11.68 15.37
CA LEU A 68 -5.71 -11.21 16.75
C LEU A 68 -6.02 -9.71 16.84
N ASP A 69 -6.32 -9.24 18.06
CA ASP A 69 -6.56 -7.83 18.32
C ASP A 69 -5.38 -6.94 17.90
N THR A 70 -5.72 -5.71 17.52
CA THR A 70 -4.78 -4.71 17.01
C THR A 70 -3.77 -4.30 18.08
N TYR A 71 -2.48 -4.35 17.74
CA TYR A 71 -1.41 -3.81 18.59
C TYR A 71 -0.26 -3.31 17.72
N SER A 72 0.17 -2.08 17.95
CA SER A 72 1.29 -1.44 17.26
C SER A 72 1.90 -0.37 18.14
N ARG A 73 3.21 -0.11 17.95
CA ARG A 73 3.86 1.09 18.51
C ARG A 73 3.36 2.38 17.86
N TRP A 74 2.79 2.28 16.67
CA TRP A 74 2.24 3.38 15.90
C TRP A 74 0.76 3.53 16.20
N GLU A 75 0.31 4.77 16.43
CA GLU A 75 -1.10 5.01 16.69
C GLU A 75 -1.96 4.61 15.48
N ALA A 76 -1.51 4.90 14.25
CA ALA A 76 -2.14 4.42 13.02
C ALA A 76 -1.18 3.51 12.25
N THR A 77 -1.70 2.48 11.61
CA THR A 77 -0.94 1.64 10.66
C THR A 77 -1.62 1.52 9.30
N VAL A 78 -2.84 2.08 9.17
CA VAL A 78 -3.54 2.28 7.90
C VAL A 78 -4.19 3.67 7.95
N LEU A 79 -4.16 4.38 6.83
CA LEU A 79 -4.70 5.73 6.68
C LEU A 79 -5.77 5.75 5.59
N GLY A 80 -6.96 6.22 5.96
CA GLY A 80 -8.03 6.51 5.01
C GLY A 80 -7.83 7.87 4.36
N MET A 81 -7.84 7.92 3.04
CA MET A 81 -7.63 9.11 2.22
C MET A 81 -8.88 9.43 1.40
N GLY A 82 -9.34 10.68 1.50
CA GLY A 82 -10.51 11.16 0.78
C GLY A 82 -10.28 11.27 -0.73
N VAL A 83 -11.15 10.59 -1.48
CA VAL A 83 -11.19 10.51 -2.95
C VAL A 83 -12.62 10.68 -3.46
N LYS A 84 -12.79 10.77 -4.77
CA LYS A 84 -14.10 10.67 -5.43
C LYS A 84 -14.27 9.27 -6.03
N PRO A 85 -15.50 8.72 -6.06
CA PRO A 85 -15.76 7.48 -6.78
C PRO A 85 -15.34 7.60 -8.24
N GLY A 86 -14.61 6.61 -8.75
CA GLY A 86 -14.07 6.59 -10.11
C GLY A 86 -12.81 7.44 -10.33
N GLU A 87 -12.31 8.16 -9.32
CA GLU A 87 -11.04 8.90 -9.39
C GLU A 87 -9.90 7.95 -9.73
N THR A 88 -9.10 8.28 -10.75
CA THR A 88 -7.93 7.48 -11.12
C THR A 88 -6.90 7.54 -9.99
N ILE A 89 -6.43 6.37 -9.56
CA ILE A 89 -5.38 6.22 -8.56
C ILE A 89 -4.10 5.74 -9.24
N TYR A 90 -3.00 6.35 -8.84
CA TYR A 90 -1.66 6.14 -9.39
C TYR A 90 -0.78 5.45 -8.37
N THR A 91 0.30 4.82 -8.80
CA THR A 91 1.37 4.43 -7.88
C THR A 91 1.95 5.69 -7.20
N PRO A 92 2.39 5.60 -5.94
CA PRO A 92 3.20 6.66 -5.34
C PRO A 92 4.45 6.91 -6.19
N ASP A 93 5.09 8.06 -5.99
CA ASP A 93 6.44 8.26 -6.56
C ASP A 93 7.48 7.68 -5.59
N SER A 94 8.52 7.05 -6.13
CA SER A 94 9.67 6.55 -5.40
C SER A 94 10.95 6.97 -6.11
N GLY A 95 12.03 7.19 -5.37
CA GLY A 95 13.34 7.49 -5.94
C GLY A 95 14.14 6.25 -6.35
N TYR A 96 13.54 5.06 -6.24
CA TYR A 96 14.15 3.77 -6.55
C TYR A 96 13.84 3.33 -7.97
N ASP A 97 14.83 2.72 -8.64
CA ASP A 97 14.65 2.00 -9.91
C ASP A 97 14.88 0.51 -9.63
N ILE A 98 13.82 -0.29 -9.79
CA ILE A 98 13.88 -1.74 -9.65
C ILE A 98 14.26 -2.43 -10.98
N GLY A 99 14.70 -1.66 -11.97
CA GLY A 99 15.14 -2.08 -13.29
C GLY A 99 14.18 -1.62 -14.40
N GLY A 100 14.73 -1.14 -15.52
CA GLY A 100 13.93 -0.75 -16.70
C GLY A 100 13.06 0.50 -16.50
N GLY A 101 13.35 1.32 -15.47
CA GLY A 101 12.57 2.50 -15.12
C GLY A 101 11.26 2.18 -14.40
N TYR A 102 11.11 0.96 -13.86
CA TYR A 102 10.03 0.60 -12.96
C TYR A 102 10.42 0.91 -11.52
N GLU A 103 9.44 1.21 -10.67
CA GLU A 103 9.66 1.53 -9.25
C GLU A 103 9.02 0.50 -8.32
N TYR A 104 8.00 -0.22 -8.82
CA TYR A 104 7.20 -1.15 -8.03
C TYR A 104 7.00 -2.47 -8.76
N MET A 105 7.17 -3.58 -8.05
CA MET A 105 6.63 -4.87 -8.44
C MET A 105 5.25 -5.05 -7.80
N VAL A 106 4.28 -5.60 -8.54
CA VAL A 106 2.93 -5.89 -8.07
C VAL A 106 2.92 -7.27 -7.42
N MET A 107 3.08 -7.30 -6.09
CA MET A 107 3.10 -8.55 -5.33
C MET A 107 1.72 -9.22 -5.25
N PHE A 108 0.67 -8.40 -5.27
CA PHE A 108 -0.73 -8.86 -5.22
C PHE A 108 -1.62 -7.87 -5.95
N ALA A 109 -2.57 -8.36 -6.74
CA ALA A 109 -3.67 -7.58 -7.29
C ALA A 109 -4.97 -8.39 -7.17
N GLY A 110 -5.94 -7.82 -6.46
CA GLY A 110 -7.32 -8.28 -6.41
C GLY A 110 -8.26 -7.35 -7.17
N GLU A 111 -9.56 -7.56 -7.01
CA GLU A 111 -10.57 -6.71 -7.65
C GLU A 111 -10.76 -5.36 -6.94
N SER A 112 -10.44 -5.32 -5.64
CA SER A 112 -10.64 -4.15 -4.77
C SER A 112 -9.37 -3.62 -4.10
N ASP A 113 -8.23 -4.27 -4.32
CA ASP A 113 -6.98 -4.04 -3.59
C ASP A 113 -5.73 -4.43 -4.40
N ILE A 114 -4.59 -3.85 -4.03
CA ILE A 114 -3.30 -4.09 -4.65
C ILE A 114 -2.17 -3.93 -3.62
N THR A 115 -1.09 -4.69 -3.80
CA THR A 115 0.14 -4.56 -3.01
C THR A 115 1.33 -4.33 -3.93
N LEU A 116 2.07 -3.26 -3.64
CA LEU A 116 3.22 -2.79 -4.39
C LEU A 116 4.48 -2.96 -3.55
N HIS A 117 5.56 -3.41 -4.16
CA HIS A 117 6.85 -3.60 -3.51
C HIS A 117 7.94 -2.83 -4.21
N VAL A 118 8.70 -2.06 -3.44
CA VAL A 118 9.94 -1.42 -3.90
C VAL A 118 11.06 -2.47 -3.81
N GLY A 119 11.07 -3.36 -4.79
CA GLY A 119 12.01 -4.48 -4.93
C GLY A 119 11.65 -5.33 -6.14
N ARG A 120 12.47 -6.35 -6.42
CA ARG A 120 12.23 -7.35 -7.47
C ARG A 120 11.95 -8.73 -6.92
N GLU A 121 12.13 -8.89 -5.62
CA GLU A 121 12.06 -10.16 -4.93
C GLU A 121 10.63 -10.40 -4.46
N ASP A 122 10.09 -11.61 -4.69
CA ASP A 122 8.76 -11.99 -4.20
C ASP A 122 8.80 -12.34 -2.69
N ASN A 123 9.23 -11.35 -1.89
CA ASN A 123 9.33 -11.37 -0.44
C ASN A 123 9.27 -9.92 0.10
N PHE A 124 9.54 -9.69 1.39
CA PHE A 124 9.25 -8.40 2.06
C PHE A 124 10.45 -7.53 2.53
N PRO A 125 11.64 -7.50 1.88
CA PRO A 125 12.67 -6.50 2.17
C PRO A 125 12.26 -5.13 1.61
N GLY A 126 12.66 -4.03 2.27
CA GLY A 126 12.34 -2.68 1.79
C GLY A 126 10.87 -2.30 1.95
N TYR A 127 10.40 -1.38 1.09
CA TYR A 127 9.06 -0.80 1.24
C TYR A 127 7.99 -1.62 0.53
N VAL A 128 6.93 -1.97 1.27
CA VAL A 128 5.73 -2.61 0.71
C VAL A 128 4.52 -1.76 1.04
N ILE A 129 3.70 -1.47 0.03
CA ILE A 129 2.55 -0.58 0.11
C ILE A 129 1.32 -1.39 -0.21
N HIS A 130 0.35 -1.37 0.69
CA HIS A 130 -0.94 -2.00 0.50
C HIS A 130 -1.98 -0.91 0.27
N ILE A 131 -2.81 -1.07 -0.76
CA ILE A 131 -3.86 -0.14 -1.12
C ILE A 131 -5.17 -0.92 -1.25
N ASP A 132 -6.19 -0.48 -0.53
CA ASP A 132 -7.55 -1.04 -0.53
C ASP A 132 -8.57 0.04 -0.94
N GLY A 133 -9.75 -0.38 -1.37
CA GLY A 133 -10.83 0.49 -1.86
C GLY A 133 -10.65 0.93 -3.32
N VAL A 134 -9.95 0.15 -4.14
CA VAL A 134 -9.60 0.48 -5.54
C VAL A 134 -10.05 -0.61 -6.51
N CYS A 135 -10.75 -0.24 -7.58
CA CYS A 135 -10.96 -1.09 -8.74
C CYS A 135 -9.65 -1.13 -9.52
N VAL A 136 -8.91 -2.22 -9.41
CA VAL A 136 -7.66 -2.43 -10.17
C VAL A 136 -8.00 -2.56 -11.65
N ASP A 137 -7.14 -2.00 -12.50
CA ASP A 137 -7.28 -2.11 -13.94
C ASP A 137 -7.39 -3.60 -14.36
N PRO A 138 -8.40 -3.97 -15.17
CA PRO A 138 -8.67 -5.37 -15.46
C PRO A 138 -7.53 -6.05 -16.22
N ASP A 139 -6.77 -5.33 -17.04
CA ASP A 139 -5.63 -5.89 -17.77
C ASP A 139 -4.45 -6.14 -16.82
N LEU A 140 -4.23 -5.23 -15.86
CA LEU A 140 -3.23 -5.45 -14.80
C LEU A 140 -3.58 -6.65 -13.92
N LEU A 141 -4.86 -6.77 -13.51
CA LEU A 141 -5.36 -7.90 -12.73
C LEU A 141 -5.22 -9.22 -13.52
N ALA A 142 -5.55 -9.22 -14.81
CA ALA A 142 -5.40 -10.38 -15.67
C ALA A 142 -3.93 -10.81 -15.80
N LEU A 143 -3.02 -9.85 -16.01
CA LEU A 143 -1.58 -10.11 -16.09
C LEU A 143 -1.03 -10.67 -14.77
N TYR A 144 -1.41 -10.08 -13.63
CA TYR A 144 -1.02 -10.60 -12.32
C TYR A 144 -1.49 -12.06 -12.12
N ARG A 145 -2.77 -12.35 -12.41
CA ARG A 145 -3.34 -13.71 -12.28
C ARG A 145 -2.63 -14.70 -13.20
N GLN A 146 -2.31 -14.31 -14.43
CA GLN A 146 -1.55 -15.14 -15.37
C GLN A 146 -0.16 -15.49 -14.81
N LEU A 147 0.59 -14.49 -14.36
CA LEU A 147 1.95 -14.68 -13.82
C LEU A 147 1.94 -15.45 -12.50
N HIS A 148 0.92 -15.25 -11.67
CA HIS A 148 0.69 -16.05 -10.48
C HIS A 148 0.47 -17.53 -10.82
N ALA A 149 -0.40 -17.83 -11.79
CA ALA A 149 -0.64 -19.20 -12.26
C ALA A 149 0.60 -19.83 -12.90
N ALA A 150 1.50 -19.02 -13.46
CA ALA A 150 2.78 -19.45 -14.01
C ALA A 150 3.88 -19.67 -12.96
N GLY A 151 3.60 -19.48 -11.67
CA GLY A 151 4.54 -19.77 -10.58
C GLY A 151 5.22 -18.56 -9.95
N ARG A 152 4.89 -17.33 -10.38
CA ARG A 152 5.41 -16.06 -9.81
C ARG A 152 6.93 -15.83 -9.96
N ASP A 153 7.60 -16.54 -10.87
CA ASP A 153 9.02 -16.26 -11.20
C ASP A 153 9.22 -14.83 -11.74
N GLU A 154 8.16 -14.27 -12.33
CA GLU A 154 8.03 -12.87 -12.69
C GLU A 154 6.66 -12.36 -12.22
N LEU A 155 6.57 -11.06 -11.91
CA LEU A 155 5.34 -10.36 -11.55
C LEU A 155 5.27 -9.03 -12.31
N PRO A 156 4.07 -8.44 -12.47
CA PRO A 156 3.94 -7.15 -13.15
C PRO A 156 4.77 -6.07 -12.44
N ALA A 157 5.29 -5.12 -13.21
CA ALA A 157 5.99 -3.97 -12.67
C ALA A 157 5.35 -2.65 -13.14
N LEU A 158 5.35 -1.65 -12.28
CA LEU A 158 4.75 -0.33 -12.51
C LEU A 158 5.79 0.76 -12.28
N ARG A 159 5.72 1.82 -13.08
CA ARG A 159 6.54 3.03 -12.90
C ARG A 159 5.97 3.89 -11.77
N GLY A 160 6.75 4.85 -11.30
CA GLY A 160 6.24 5.91 -10.44
C GLY A 160 5.16 6.72 -11.14
N HIS A 161 4.12 7.08 -10.40
CA HIS A 161 2.98 7.84 -10.91
C HIS A 161 2.32 7.21 -12.16
N GLN A 162 2.29 5.88 -12.22
CA GLN A 162 1.56 5.14 -13.24
C GLN A 162 0.13 4.87 -12.75
N PRO A 163 -0.92 5.16 -13.55
CA PRO A 163 -2.29 4.82 -13.18
C PRO A 163 -2.42 3.29 -13.13
N PHE A 164 -3.03 2.76 -12.06
CA PHE A 164 -3.25 1.32 -11.91
C PHE A 164 -4.71 0.94 -11.65
N GLY A 165 -5.58 1.92 -11.37
CA GLY A 165 -6.97 1.65 -11.01
C GLY A 165 -7.77 2.90 -10.71
N ARG A 166 -8.97 2.70 -10.16
CA ARG A 166 -9.90 3.77 -9.79
C ARG A 166 -10.45 3.57 -8.39
N ALA A 167 -10.68 4.65 -7.65
CA ALA A 167 -11.35 4.57 -6.35
C ALA A 167 -12.76 3.98 -6.46
N LEU A 168 -13.08 3.00 -5.61
CA LEU A 168 -14.43 2.39 -5.54
C LEU A 168 -15.44 3.28 -4.84
N GLY A 169 -14.98 4.15 -3.93
CA GLY A 169 -15.83 4.98 -3.09
C GLY A 169 -15.24 6.36 -2.82
N ASN A 170 -15.53 6.89 -1.64
CA ASN A 170 -15.05 8.21 -1.20
C ASN A 170 -13.77 8.14 -0.35
N GLU A 171 -13.25 6.94 -0.10
CA GLU A 171 -12.05 6.70 0.68
C GLU A 171 -11.27 5.52 0.06
N ILE A 172 -9.95 5.66 -0.04
CA ILE A 172 -9.03 4.53 -0.19
C ILE A 172 -8.23 4.37 1.10
N GLN A 173 -7.78 3.16 1.39
CA GLN A 173 -6.94 2.87 2.56
C GLN A 173 -5.53 2.55 2.10
N ILE A 174 -4.54 3.16 2.74
CA ILE A 174 -3.13 2.84 2.50
C ILE A 174 -2.43 2.39 3.76
N ALA A 175 -1.60 1.38 3.63
CA ALA A 175 -0.69 0.92 4.65
C ALA A 175 0.71 0.74 4.03
N VAL A 176 1.75 0.95 4.84
CA VAL A 176 3.14 0.81 4.38
C VAL A 176 3.96 0.03 5.38
N ARG A 177 4.84 -0.83 4.87
CA ARG A 177 5.85 -1.59 5.61
C ARG A 177 7.24 -1.11 5.24
N ASP A 178 8.16 -1.23 6.20
CA ASP A 178 9.60 -1.24 5.94
C ASP A 178 10.16 -2.53 6.51
N SER A 179 10.72 -3.36 5.64
CA SER A 179 11.47 -4.58 5.98
C SER A 179 10.74 -5.44 7.02
N GLY A 180 9.44 -5.63 6.80
CA GLY A 180 8.58 -6.52 7.57
C GLY A 180 7.55 -5.84 8.49
N SER A 181 7.82 -4.68 9.08
CA SER A 181 6.87 -4.05 10.02
C SER A 181 6.07 -2.92 9.38
N PHE A 182 4.76 -2.90 9.61
CA PHE A 182 3.94 -1.75 9.21
C PHE A 182 4.32 -0.52 10.01
N MET A 183 4.31 0.63 9.33
CA MET A 183 4.67 1.93 9.85
C MET A 183 3.45 2.84 9.97
N ASP A 184 3.63 4.05 10.50
CA ASP A 184 2.59 5.06 10.51
C ASP A 184 2.55 5.78 9.16
N PRO A 185 1.52 5.56 8.32
CA PRO A 185 1.41 6.20 7.00
C PRO A 185 1.20 7.73 7.06
N ARG A 186 1.03 8.31 8.24
CA ARG A 186 0.92 9.77 8.44
C ARG A 186 2.27 10.47 8.59
N SER A 187 3.37 9.72 8.62
CA SER A 187 4.70 10.28 8.85
C SER A 187 5.10 11.29 7.77
N ARG A 188 5.12 12.57 8.14
CA ARG A 188 5.40 13.71 7.27
C ARG A 188 6.80 13.64 6.68
N ASN A 189 7.76 13.29 7.53
CA ASN A 189 9.17 13.22 7.20
C ASN A 189 9.52 12.01 6.30
N ASP A 190 8.65 10.99 6.22
CA ASP A 190 8.93 9.80 5.41
C ASP A 190 8.13 9.80 4.09
N TRP A 191 6.80 9.83 4.16
CA TRP A 191 5.91 9.56 3.00
C TRP A 191 5.30 10.81 2.36
N TRP A 192 5.52 11.98 2.98
CA TRP A 192 4.88 13.24 2.60
C TRP A 192 5.89 14.39 2.55
N GLN A 193 7.06 14.12 1.99
CA GLN A 193 8.15 15.10 1.94
C GLN A 193 7.68 16.39 1.22
N GLY A 194 7.99 17.54 1.82
CA GLY A 194 7.57 18.85 1.31
C GLY A 194 6.10 19.24 1.58
N ARG A 195 5.32 18.39 2.25
CA ARG A 195 3.99 18.73 2.80
C ARG A 195 4.10 19.20 4.23
#